data_AF-A0A3D9LLE0-F1
#
_entry.id   AF-A0A3D9LLE0-F1
#
_cell.length_a   1.000
_cell.length_b   1.000
_cell.length_c   1.000
_cell.angle_alpha   90.00
_cell.angle_beta   90.00
_cell.angle_gamma   90.00
#
_symmetry.space_group_name_H-M   'P 1'
#
loop_
_entity.id
_entity.type
_entity.pdbx_description
1 polymer ?
#
loop_
_entity_poly.entity_id
_entity_poly.type
_entity_poly.pdbx_seq_one_letter_code
_entity_poly.pdbx_strand_id
1 'polypeptide(L)'
;MIKNISILLVLLLTSISFGQNTVLLQNTNPKAKELKHNLNATKDSLMLSCDSKILKVEIFNENYEQLIIVDANIIQISLKDIPNGNYIIETRLDEKIIPIDLIKHDDYNDASHSSLYPNLEQIIEGKGMMLDEELKVIKSSPNKSIEFILTRGKTKSHSTKNQKYFWTETQIINESGSSKTMRLADQKSVDKMIHRHKLEINSDSGKLNKLTVWEVYNKGAFMENQVSNPEFVYSSSTDLYNHTPYYSTANSIQNL
;
A
#
# COMPACT_ATOMS: atom_id res chain seq x y z
N MET A 1 -30.44 -12.35 -43.62
CA MET A 1 -30.10 -11.24 -42.70
C MET A 1 -29.92 -11.66 -41.25
N ILE A 2 -30.75 -12.55 -40.69
CA ILE A 2 -30.64 -13.03 -39.29
C ILE A 2 -29.28 -13.67 -38.95
N LYS A 3 -28.67 -14.43 -39.88
CA LYS A 3 -27.39 -15.12 -39.65
C LYS A 3 -26.21 -14.19 -39.36
N ASN A 4 -26.18 -13.00 -39.99
CA ASN A 4 -25.10 -12.04 -39.81
C ASN A 4 -25.26 -11.23 -38.50
N ILE A 5 -26.51 -11.05 -38.04
CA ILE A 5 -26.82 -10.41 -36.76
C ILE A 5 -26.41 -11.33 -35.60
N SER A 6 -26.62 -12.65 -35.72
CA SER A 6 -26.18 -13.61 -34.71
C SER A 6 -24.65 -13.65 -34.56
N ILE A 7 -23.90 -13.54 -35.65
CA ILE A 7 -22.43 -13.50 -35.62
C ILE A 7 -21.92 -12.22 -34.95
N LEU A 8 -22.54 -11.08 -35.24
CA LEU A 8 -22.21 -9.80 -34.61
C LEU A 8 -22.48 -9.82 -33.09
N LEU A 9 -23.58 -10.46 -32.67
CA LEU A 9 -23.93 -10.61 -31.26
C LEU A 9 -22.91 -11.47 -30.49
N VAL A 10 -22.43 -12.56 -31.11
CA VAL A 10 -21.41 -13.45 -30.53
C VAL A 10 -20.06 -12.75 -30.41
N LEU A 11 -19.67 -11.91 -31.39
CA LEU A 11 -18.44 -11.11 -31.34
C LEU A 11 -18.49 -9.98 -30.29
N LEU A 12 -19.67 -9.41 -30.05
CA LEU A 12 -19.86 -8.39 -29.00
C LEU A 12 -19.82 -8.99 -27.58
N LEU A 13 -20.22 -10.25 -27.42
CA LEU A 13 -20.24 -10.94 -26.13
C LEU A 13 -18.84 -11.33 -25.64
N THR A 14 -17.87 -11.55 -26.53
CA THR A 14 -16.49 -11.93 -26.16
C THR A 14 -15.60 -10.75 -25.76
N SER A 15 -16.06 -9.50 -25.92
CA SER A 15 -15.28 -8.30 -25.57
C SER A 15 -15.51 -7.77 -24.16
N ILE A 16 -16.35 -8.42 -23.35
CA ILE A 16 -16.74 -7.94 -22.00
C ILE A 16 -15.95 -8.63 -20.87
N SER A 17 -15.03 -9.55 -21.17
CA SER A 17 -14.32 -10.33 -20.14
C SER A 17 -12.95 -9.79 -19.72
N PHE A 18 -12.67 -8.51 -19.92
CA PHE A 18 -11.49 -7.85 -19.34
C PHE A 18 -11.94 -7.04 -18.12
N GLY A 19 -11.79 -7.63 -16.94
CA GLY A 19 -12.36 -7.06 -15.72
C GLY A 19 -11.53 -7.40 -14.49
N GLN A 20 -10.44 -6.67 -14.32
CA GLN A 20 -9.75 -6.35 -13.07
C GLN A 20 -9.06 -7.49 -12.31
N ASN A 21 -7.73 -7.39 -12.23
CA ASN A 21 -6.84 -8.25 -11.43
C ASN A 21 -6.82 -7.89 -9.93
N THR A 22 -8.01 -7.73 -9.33
CA THR A 22 -8.16 -7.49 -7.90
C THR A 22 -8.37 -8.80 -7.15
N VAL A 23 -7.54 -9.05 -6.15
CA VAL A 23 -7.60 -10.22 -5.25
C VAL A 23 -7.83 -9.73 -3.84
N LEU A 24 -8.83 -10.31 -3.16
CA LEU A 24 -9.11 -10.07 -1.75
C LEU A 24 -8.72 -11.32 -0.96
N LEU A 25 -7.79 -11.19 -0.02
CA LEU A 25 -7.43 -12.32 0.85
C LEU A 25 -8.41 -12.37 2.01
N GLN A 26 -9.11 -13.51 2.12
CA GLN A 26 -10.13 -13.68 3.13
C GLN A 26 -9.51 -13.74 4.53
N ASN A 27 -10.06 -12.96 5.47
CA ASN A 27 -9.72 -13.08 6.88
C ASN A 27 -10.37 -14.36 7.46
N THR A 28 -9.53 -15.33 7.84
CA THR A 28 -9.96 -16.62 8.38
C THR A 28 -10.00 -16.67 9.91
N ASN A 29 -9.74 -15.55 10.60
CA ASN A 29 -9.71 -15.50 12.05
C ASN A 29 -11.10 -15.80 12.63
N PRO A 30 -11.25 -16.83 13.50
CA PRO A 30 -12.52 -17.16 14.11
C PRO A 30 -13.18 -16.02 14.90
N LYS A 31 -12.37 -15.10 15.45
CA LYS A 31 -12.84 -13.91 16.19
C LYS A 31 -13.41 -12.81 15.29
N ALA A 32 -13.19 -12.90 13.98
CA ALA A 32 -13.59 -11.92 12.96
C ALA A 32 -14.69 -12.44 12.01
N LYS A 33 -15.27 -13.61 12.28
CA LYS A 33 -16.25 -14.30 11.41
C LYS A 33 -17.52 -13.49 11.09
N GLU A 34 -17.87 -12.53 11.95
CA GLU A 34 -19.03 -11.66 11.74
C GLU A 34 -18.86 -10.67 10.59
N LEU A 35 -17.63 -10.37 10.17
CA LEU A 35 -17.38 -9.49 9.02
C LEU A 35 -17.24 -10.34 7.75
N LYS A 36 -18.32 -10.41 6.99
CA LYS A 36 -18.34 -11.00 5.65
C LYS A 36 -17.82 -9.97 4.66
N HIS A 37 -16.81 -10.35 3.90
CA HIS A 37 -16.13 -9.48 2.96
C HIS A 37 -15.91 -10.23 1.65
N ASN A 38 -16.31 -9.64 0.53
CA ASN A 38 -16.18 -10.22 -0.79
C ASN A 38 -15.98 -9.14 -1.84
N LEU A 39 -15.42 -9.52 -2.98
CA LEU A 39 -15.50 -8.68 -4.18
C LEU A 39 -16.83 -8.93 -4.89
N ASN A 40 -17.35 -7.91 -5.56
CA ASN A 40 -18.49 -8.08 -6.44
C ASN A 40 -18.12 -8.89 -7.71
N ALA A 41 -19.11 -9.25 -8.53
CA ALA A 41 -18.91 -10.10 -9.70
C ALA A 41 -17.88 -9.56 -10.71
N THR A 42 -17.78 -8.23 -10.82
CA THR A 42 -16.86 -7.50 -11.69
C THR A 42 -15.51 -7.19 -11.04
N LYS A 43 -15.31 -7.58 -9.77
CA LYS A 43 -14.11 -7.32 -8.95
C LYS A 43 -13.71 -5.84 -8.81
N ASP A 44 -14.63 -4.93 -9.08
CA ASP A 44 -14.42 -3.48 -9.06
C ASP A 44 -14.98 -2.80 -7.82
N SER A 45 -15.64 -3.55 -6.95
CA SER A 45 -16.12 -3.07 -5.66
C SER A 45 -15.89 -4.11 -4.56
N LEU A 46 -15.49 -3.62 -3.39
CA LEU A 46 -15.47 -4.38 -2.15
C LEU A 46 -16.83 -4.31 -1.48
N MET A 47 -17.40 -5.46 -1.15
CA MET A 47 -18.63 -5.61 -0.39
C MET A 47 -18.28 -6.03 1.03
N LEU A 48 -18.66 -5.22 2.01
CA LEU A 48 -18.55 -5.52 3.42
C LEU A 48 -19.94 -5.63 4.02
N SER A 49 -20.17 -6.69 4.78
CA SER A 49 -21.39 -6.90 5.54
C SER A 49 -21.07 -7.47 6.90
N CYS A 50 -21.70 -6.93 7.93
CA CYS A 50 -21.53 -7.37 9.30
C CYS A 50 -22.87 -7.43 10.01
N ASP A 51 -22.99 -8.37 10.95
CA ASP A 51 -24.18 -8.45 11.81
C ASP A 51 -24.24 -7.22 12.75
N SER A 52 -23.09 -6.65 13.10
CA SER A 52 -22.95 -5.38 13.82
C SER A 52 -22.70 -4.18 12.89
N LYS A 53 -22.74 -2.97 13.44
CA LYS A 53 -22.50 -1.74 12.67
C LYS A 53 -21.03 -1.60 12.27
N ILE A 54 -20.80 -1.34 10.99
CA ILE A 54 -19.49 -0.90 10.49
C ILE A 54 -19.40 0.61 10.69
N LEU A 55 -18.46 1.05 11.52
CA LEU A 55 -18.29 2.46 11.86
C LEU A 55 -17.42 3.16 10.83
N LYS A 56 -16.29 2.54 10.49
CA LYS A 56 -15.25 3.13 9.64
C LYS A 56 -14.54 2.05 8.83
N VAL A 57 -14.18 2.37 7.60
CA VAL A 57 -13.27 1.57 6.77
C VAL A 57 -12.10 2.45 6.33
N GLU A 58 -10.89 1.93 6.48
CA GLU A 58 -9.64 2.60 6.09
C GLU A 58 -8.86 1.69 5.15
N ILE A 59 -8.54 2.17 3.95
CA ILE A 59 -7.76 1.45 2.94
C ILE A 59 -6.45 2.19 2.77
N PHE A 60 -5.33 1.52 3.01
CA PHE A 60 -4.03 2.19 2.95
C PHE A 60 -2.89 1.28 2.50
N ASN A 61 -1.85 1.92 1.99
CA ASN A 61 -0.53 1.35 1.77
C ASN A 61 0.54 2.43 2.08
N GLU A 62 1.80 2.20 1.70
CA GLU A 62 2.89 3.16 1.97
C GLU A 62 2.65 4.57 1.39
N ASN A 63 1.89 4.69 0.29
CA ASN A 63 1.75 5.91 -0.50
C ASN A 63 0.29 6.36 -0.72
N TYR A 64 -0.68 5.65 -0.16
CA TYR A 64 -2.10 5.86 -0.38
C TYR A 64 -2.89 5.63 0.91
N GLU A 65 -3.88 6.46 1.17
CA GLU A 65 -4.80 6.34 2.31
C GLU A 65 -6.18 6.86 1.89
N GLN A 66 -7.20 6.05 2.12
CA GLN A 66 -8.61 6.40 1.91
C GLN A 66 -9.40 6.05 3.16
N LEU A 67 -10.19 7.01 3.64
CA LEU A 67 -11.02 6.89 4.84
C LEU A 67 -12.49 7.02 4.47
N ILE A 68 -13.30 6.07 4.93
CA ILE A 68 -14.74 6.01 4.65
C ILE A 68 -15.49 5.85 5.97
N ILE A 69 -16.34 6.82 6.29
CA ILE A 69 -17.27 6.78 7.43
C ILE A 69 -18.59 6.20 6.94
N VAL A 70 -19.11 5.18 7.61
CA VAL A 70 -20.23 4.38 7.11
C VAL A 70 -21.45 4.45 8.02
N ASP A 71 -21.29 4.04 9.28
CA ASP A 71 -22.40 3.82 10.24
C ASP A 71 -23.55 2.96 9.66
N ALA A 72 -23.20 1.83 9.05
CA ALA A 72 -24.17 0.88 8.49
C ALA A 72 -23.67 -0.56 8.59
N ASN A 73 -24.58 -1.53 8.52
CA ASN A 73 -24.24 -2.95 8.58
C ASN A 73 -23.72 -3.49 7.24
N ILE A 74 -23.99 -2.79 6.13
CA ILE A 74 -23.60 -3.19 4.78
C ILE A 74 -23.05 -1.97 4.05
N ILE A 75 -21.93 -2.13 3.36
CA ILE A 75 -21.37 -1.12 2.48
C ILE A 75 -20.73 -1.74 1.23
N GLN A 76 -20.85 -1.02 0.12
CA GLN A 76 -20.10 -1.26 -1.10
C GLN A 76 -19.11 -0.11 -1.33
N ILE A 77 -17.83 -0.45 -1.51
CA ILE A 77 -16.75 0.51 -1.73
C ILE A 77 -16.19 0.29 -3.14
N SER A 78 -16.18 1.32 -3.98
CA SER A 78 -15.58 1.22 -5.32
C SER A 78 -14.05 1.19 -5.22
N LEU A 79 -13.43 0.32 -6.00
CA LEU A 79 -11.97 0.13 -6.07
C LEU A 79 -11.36 0.77 -7.34
N LYS A 80 -12.16 1.52 -8.11
CA LYS A 80 -11.73 2.10 -9.40
C LYS A 80 -10.63 3.13 -9.23
N ASP A 81 -10.80 4.03 -8.27
CA ASP A 81 -9.90 5.17 -8.03
C ASP A 81 -8.67 4.80 -7.19
N ILE A 82 -8.60 3.57 -6.70
CA ILE A 82 -7.46 3.05 -5.93
C ILE A 82 -6.36 2.66 -6.91
N PRO A 83 -5.11 3.13 -6.77
CA PRO A 83 -4.02 2.74 -7.66
C PRO A 83 -3.65 1.26 -7.53
N ASN A 84 -2.80 0.75 -8.39
CA ASN A 84 -2.34 -0.64 -8.29
C ASN A 84 -1.36 -0.80 -7.11
N GLY A 85 -1.41 -1.94 -6.43
CA GLY A 85 -0.60 -2.20 -5.25
C GLY A 85 -1.24 -3.17 -4.25
N ASN A 86 -0.52 -3.39 -3.15
CA ASN A 86 -0.98 -4.15 -2.00
C ASN A 86 -1.50 -3.18 -0.95
N TYR A 87 -2.69 -3.45 -0.43
CA TYR A 87 -3.42 -2.61 0.51
C TYR A 87 -3.84 -3.41 1.72
N ILE A 88 -3.82 -2.74 2.87
CA ILE A 88 -4.46 -3.21 4.09
C ILE A 88 -5.77 -2.46 4.23
N ILE A 89 -6.85 -3.20 4.45
CA ILE A 89 -8.18 -2.68 4.71
C ILE A 89 -8.51 -2.93 6.16
N GLU A 90 -8.55 -1.87 6.95
CA GLU A 90 -9.00 -1.93 8.33
C GLU A 90 -10.47 -1.57 8.43
N THR A 91 -11.29 -2.55 8.82
CA THR A 91 -12.71 -2.34 9.11
C THR A 91 -12.90 -2.22 10.60
N ARG A 92 -13.37 -1.05 11.06
CA ARG A 92 -13.66 -0.78 12.47
C ARG A 92 -15.13 -1.04 12.77
N LEU A 93 -15.34 -1.96 13.70
CA LEU A 93 -16.58 -2.24 14.38
C LEU A 93 -16.53 -1.56 15.76
N ASP A 94 -17.58 -1.71 16.57
CA ASP A 94 -17.70 -1.07 17.88
C ASP A 94 -16.57 -1.47 18.85
N GLU A 95 -16.26 -2.76 18.91
CA GLU A 95 -15.28 -3.32 19.87
C GLU A 95 -13.97 -3.83 19.23
N LYS A 96 -13.87 -3.85 17.89
CA LYS A 96 -12.72 -4.45 17.21
C LYS A 96 -12.43 -3.87 15.84
N ILE A 97 -11.17 -4.06 15.43
CA ILE A 97 -10.67 -3.72 14.10
C ILE A 97 -10.30 -5.03 13.41
N ILE A 98 -10.80 -5.22 12.19
CA ILE A 98 -10.55 -6.41 11.38
C ILE A 98 -9.73 -5.99 10.15
N PRO A 99 -8.46 -6.43 10.04
CA PRO A 99 -7.65 -6.20 8.86
C PRO A 99 -7.97 -7.23 7.76
N ILE A 100 -7.96 -6.80 6.51
CA ILE A 100 -8.14 -7.62 5.31
C ILE A 100 -7.14 -7.14 4.26
N ASP A 101 -6.48 -8.07 3.56
CA ASP A 101 -5.54 -7.70 2.51
C ASP A 101 -6.22 -7.64 1.15
N LEU A 102 -5.91 -6.59 0.39
CA LEU A 102 -6.38 -6.37 -0.98
C LEU A 102 -5.18 -6.17 -1.90
N ILE A 103 -5.12 -6.92 -2.99
CA ILE A 103 -4.06 -6.83 -4.00
C ILE A 103 -4.70 -6.41 -5.32
N LYS A 104 -4.22 -5.32 -5.92
CA LYS A 104 -4.65 -4.85 -7.24
C LYS A 104 -3.47 -4.86 -8.20
N HIS A 105 -3.50 -5.75 -9.20
CA HIS A 105 -2.45 -5.84 -10.21
C HIS A 105 -2.78 -4.98 -11.43
N ASP A 106 -1.75 -4.64 -12.21
CA ASP A 106 -1.92 -4.05 -13.54
C ASP A 106 -2.72 -5.00 -14.45
N ASP A 107 -3.62 -4.45 -15.25
CA ASP A 107 -4.22 -5.12 -16.40
C ASP A 107 -3.18 -5.19 -17.53
N TYR A 108 -2.09 -5.92 -17.33
CA TYR A 108 -1.23 -6.34 -18.44
C TYR A 108 -1.75 -7.69 -18.94
N ASN A 109 -2.22 -7.71 -20.18
CA ASN A 109 -2.65 -8.92 -20.89
C ASN A 109 -1.48 -9.90 -20.98
N ASP A 110 -1.33 -10.76 -19.99
CA ASP A 110 -0.51 -11.96 -20.10
C ASP A 110 -1.40 -13.14 -20.49
N ALA A 111 -1.71 -13.21 -21.78
CA ALA A 111 -2.29 -14.40 -22.40
C ALA A 111 -1.27 -15.57 -22.52
N SER A 112 -0.19 -15.52 -21.75
CA SER A 112 0.82 -16.55 -21.70
C SER A 112 1.30 -16.72 -20.28
N HIS A 113 0.59 -17.47 -19.44
CA HIS A 113 1.17 -18.41 -18.46
C HIS A 113 0.06 -19.14 -17.69
N SER A 114 -0.86 -19.78 -18.42
CA SER A 114 -1.49 -21.00 -17.93
C SER A 114 -0.57 -22.16 -18.30
N SER A 115 0.24 -22.63 -17.36
CA SER A 115 0.55 -24.06 -17.25
C SER A 115 1.36 -24.34 -15.98
N LEU A 116 0.72 -24.98 -15.01
CA LEU A 116 1.33 -26.13 -14.35
C LEU A 116 1.63 -27.17 -15.46
N TYR A 117 2.88 -27.65 -15.50
CA TYR A 117 3.51 -28.62 -16.43
C TYR A 117 2.63 -29.82 -16.84
N PRO A 118 2.85 -30.52 -17.99
CA PRO A 118 4.17 -30.83 -18.58
C PRO A 118 4.29 -30.86 -20.13
N ASN A 119 5.55 -30.83 -20.60
CA ASN A 119 6.07 -31.32 -21.90
C ASN A 119 5.25 -31.06 -23.19
N LEU A 120 5.74 -30.13 -24.01
CA LEU A 120 5.95 -30.41 -25.43
C LEU A 120 7.00 -29.46 -26.02
N GLU A 121 8.07 -30.04 -26.57
CA GLU A 121 9.04 -29.38 -27.43
C GLU A 121 8.34 -28.79 -28.65
N GLN A 122 8.59 -27.51 -28.94
CA GLN A 122 8.66 -27.05 -30.32
C GLN A 122 9.61 -25.86 -30.42
N ILE A 123 10.81 -26.16 -30.92
CA ILE A 123 11.81 -25.18 -31.34
C ILE A 123 11.23 -24.47 -32.56
N ILE A 124 10.81 -23.20 -32.41
CA ILE A 124 10.43 -22.38 -33.56
C ILE A 124 11.72 -21.79 -34.15
N GLU A 125 12.21 -22.50 -35.16
CA GLU A 125 13.26 -22.11 -36.08
C GLU A 125 12.80 -20.88 -36.90
N GLY A 126 13.65 -19.85 -37.03
CA GLY A 126 13.44 -18.78 -38.03
C GLY A 126 13.58 -17.31 -37.58
N LYS A 127 13.93 -16.99 -36.33
CA LYS A 127 14.40 -15.65 -35.95
C LYS A 127 15.80 -15.76 -35.35
N GLY A 128 16.77 -15.04 -35.92
CA GLY A 128 18.18 -15.13 -35.52
C GLY A 128 18.35 -15.12 -34.00
N MET A 129 19.02 -16.15 -33.47
CA MET A 129 19.24 -16.32 -32.03
C MET A 129 20.41 -15.44 -31.58
N MET A 130 20.19 -14.64 -30.54
CA MET A 130 21.29 -13.98 -29.83
C MET A 130 21.85 -14.97 -28.80
N LEU A 131 23.17 -15.20 -28.81
CA LEU A 131 23.83 -16.07 -27.85
C LEU A 131 24.54 -15.25 -26.76
N ASP A 132 24.68 -15.81 -25.56
CA ASP A 132 25.53 -15.25 -24.52
C ASP A 132 27.01 -15.63 -24.73
N GLU A 133 27.89 -15.19 -23.81
CA GLU A 133 29.33 -15.42 -23.88
C GLU A 133 29.71 -16.91 -23.78
N GLU A 134 28.80 -17.77 -23.33
CA GLU A 134 28.94 -19.23 -23.27
C GLU A 134 28.21 -19.93 -24.44
N LEU A 135 27.83 -19.18 -25.47
CA LEU A 135 27.11 -19.65 -26.66
C LEU A 135 25.71 -20.24 -26.36
N LYS A 136 25.07 -19.86 -25.26
CA LYS A 136 23.70 -20.26 -24.93
C LYS A 136 22.71 -19.25 -25.47
N VAL A 137 21.54 -19.73 -25.93
CA VAL A 137 20.49 -18.88 -26.51
C VAL A 137 19.93 -17.94 -25.44
N ILE A 138 20.06 -16.64 -25.67
CA ILE A 138 19.43 -15.60 -24.87
C ILE A 138 17.96 -15.53 -25.28
N LYS A 139 17.10 -16.10 -24.44
CA LYS A 139 15.65 -16.25 -24.71
C LYS A 139 14.84 -14.98 -24.41
N SER A 140 15.47 -13.89 -23.97
CA SER A 140 14.76 -12.65 -23.64
C SER A 140 15.51 -11.43 -24.17
N SER A 141 14.76 -10.50 -24.76
CA SER A 141 15.29 -9.18 -25.09
C SER A 141 15.66 -8.46 -23.79
N PRO A 142 16.80 -7.75 -23.72
CA PRO A 142 17.15 -7.03 -22.51
C PRO A 142 16.06 -6.00 -22.16
N ASN A 143 15.57 -6.01 -20.92
CA ASN A 143 14.53 -5.11 -20.36
C ASN A 143 14.98 -3.64 -20.24
N LYS A 144 15.95 -3.21 -21.04
CA LYS A 144 16.58 -1.89 -20.97
C LYS A 144 16.52 -1.28 -22.36
N SER A 145 15.91 -0.10 -22.47
CA SER A 145 15.89 0.65 -23.73
C SER A 145 17.32 0.85 -24.23
N ILE A 146 17.50 0.87 -25.56
CA ILE A 146 18.80 1.15 -26.18
C ILE A 146 19.37 2.47 -25.64
N GLU A 147 18.51 3.44 -25.36
CA GLU A 147 18.86 4.70 -24.69
C GLU A 147 19.44 4.51 -23.28
N PHE A 148 18.89 3.60 -22.46
CA PHE A 148 19.44 3.27 -21.13
C PHE A 148 20.83 2.64 -21.21
N ILE A 149 21.06 1.80 -22.22
CA ILE A 149 22.34 1.12 -22.45
C ILE A 149 23.39 2.11 -22.94
N LEU A 150 23.04 2.97 -23.90
CA LEU A 150 23.94 3.97 -24.47
C LEU A 150 24.28 5.12 -23.51
N THR A 151 23.36 5.49 -22.61
CA THR A 151 23.59 6.55 -21.61
C THR A 151 24.20 6.04 -20.30
N ARG A 152 24.42 4.72 -20.17
CA ARG A 152 25.00 4.06 -18.99
C ARG A 152 24.43 4.64 -17.68
N GLY A 153 23.10 4.62 -17.56
CA GLY A 153 22.41 4.82 -16.28
C GLY A 153 22.68 6.12 -15.52
N LYS A 154 22.92 7.26 -16.18
CA LYS A 154 22.73 8.55 -15.52
C LYS A 154 21.27 8.96 -15.62
N THR A 155 20.45 8.46 -14.69
CA THR A 155 19.19 9.12 -14.37
C THR A 155 19.52 10.58 -14.06
N LYS A 156 18.91 11.51 -14.80
CA LYS A 156 18.88 12.91 -14.36
C LYS A 156 18.24 12.89 -12.98
N SER A 157 19.06 13.05 -11.95
CA SER A 157 18.59 13.42 -10.62
C SER A 157 17.73 14.66 -10.83
N HIS A 158 16.42 14.47 -10.76
CA HIS A 158 15.53 15.59 -10.53
C HIS A 158 15.80 15.97 -9.08
N SER A 159 16.80 16.83 -8.87
CA SER A 159 17.13 17.45 -7.58
C SER A 159 15.96 18.32 -7.15
N THR A 160 14.91 17.65 -6.69
CA THR A 160 13.70 18.27 -6.21
C THR A 160 13.95 18.63 -4.77
N LYS A 161 14.26 19.92 -4.58
CA LYS A 161 14.09 20.74 -3.36
C LYS A 161 14.30 19.97 -2.05
N ASN A 162 15.44 20.17 -1.36
CA ASN A 162 15.70 19.83 0.06
C ASN A 162 14.49 19.21 0.79
N GLN A 163 14.19 17.94 0.51
CA GLN A 163 13.01 17.29 1.05
C GLN A 163 13.33 16.96 2.51
N LYS A 164 12.62 17.63 3.42
CA LYS A 164 12.73 17.36 4.85
C LYS A 164 12.04 16.06 5.16
N TYR A 165 12.76 15.16 5.82
CA TYR A 165 12.23 13.89 6.31
C TYR A 165 12.08 13.96 7.82
N PHE A 166 11.11 13.21 8.33
CA PHE A 166 10.82 13.18 9.75
C PHE A 166 10.64 11.75 10.22
N TRP A 167 11.23 11.42 11.36
CA TRP A 167 10.94 10.19 12.07
C TRP A 167 9.77 10.43 13.01
N THR A 168 8.76 9.56 12.98
CA THR A 168 7.56 9.71 13.79
C THR A 168 7.39 8.47 14.65
N GLU A 169 7.13 8.67 15.94
CA GLU A 169 6.70 7.65 16.88
C GLU A 169 5.29 7.98 17.34
N THR A 170 4.35 7.06 17.10
CA THR A 170 2.96 7.17 17.56
C THR A 170 2.70 6.07 18.57
N GLN A 171 2.28 6.45 19.76
CA GLN A 171 1.82 5.53 20.80
C GLN A 171 0.32 5.72 20.98
N ILE A 172 -0.45 4.66 20.74
CA ILE A 172 -1.91 4.63 20.97
C ILE A 172 -2.14 3.85 22.25
N ILE A 173 -2.82 4.46 23.22
CA ILE A 173 -3.08 3.86 24.53
C ILE A 173 -4.59 3.73 24.71
N ASN A 174 -5.05 2.49 24.79
CA ASN A 174 -6.44 2.14 25.03
C ASN A 174 -6.57 1.43 26.40
N GLU A 175 -7.80 1.21 26.86
CA GLU A 175 -8.07 0.53 28.14
C GLU A 175 -7.51 -0.90 28.20
N SER A 176 -7.36 -1.55 27.04
CA SER A 176 -6.89 -2.94 26.90
C SER A 176 -5.40 -3.07 26.59
N GLY A 177 -4.66 -1.97 26.42
CA GLY A 177 -3.22 -2.00 26.16
C GLY A 177 -2.70 -0.81 25.35
N SER A 178 -1.40 -0.85 25.03
CA SER A 178 -0.74 0.18 24.23
C SER A 178 -0.08 -0.40 22.98
N SER A 179 -0.21 0.30 21.84
CA SER A 179 0.51 0.01 20.61
C SER A 179 1.47 1.16 20.28
N LYS A 180 2.68 0.84 19.84
CA LYS A 180 3.71 1.80 19.42
C LYS A 180 4.11 1.52 17.99
N THR A 181 4.02 2.54 17.13
CA THR A 181 4.42 2.46 15.73
C THR A 181 5.43 3.56 15.42
N MET A 182 6.44 3.20 14.62
CA MET A 182 7.48 4.13 14.20
C MET A 182 7.58 4.13 12.68
N ARG A 183 7.66 5.31 12.06
CA ARG A 183 7.79 5.43 10.61
C ARG A 183 8.52 6.69 10.18
N LEU A 184 9.16 6.62 9.02
CA LEU A 184 9.66 7.78 8.31
C LEU A 184 8.52 8.42 7.51
N ALA A 185 8.36 9.73 7.64
CA ALA A 185 7.30 10.50 7.00
C ALA A 185 7.87 11.74 6.30
N ASP A 186 7.14 12.23 5.30
CA ASP A 186 7.39 13.52 4.68
C ASP A 186 6.72 14.65 5.48
N GLN A 187 7.08 15.90 5.17
CA GLN A 187 6.54 17.07 5.86
C GLN A 187 5.00 17.12 5.82
N LYS A 188 4.39 16.85 4.66
CA LYS A 188 2.94 16.90 4.48
C LYS A 188 2.23 15.87 5.37
N SER A 189 2.76 14.67 5.48
CA SER A 189 2.19 13.63 6.36
C SER A 189 2.35 14.00 7.83
N VAL A 190 3.51 14.55 8.23
CA VAL A 190 3.73 15.02 9.60
C VAL A 190 2.76 16.13 9.98
N ASP A 191 2.55 17.12 9.11
CA ASP A 191 1.62 18.21 9.37
C ASP A 191 0.19 17.68 9.58
N LYS A 192 -0.25 16.72 8.76
CA LYS A 192 -1.54 16.03 8.92
C LYS A 192 -1.61 15.26 10.23
N MET A 193 -0.55 14.53 10.61
CA MET A 193 -0.47 13.78 11.87
C MET A 193 -0.56 14.70 13.08
N ILE A 194 0.21 15.80 13.09
CA ILE A 194 0.20 16.79 14.17
C ILE A 194 -1.19 17.43 14.28
N HIS A 195 -1.78 17.84 13.15
CA HIS A 195 -3.11 18.44 13.15
C HIS A 195 -4.16 17.47 13.71
N ARG A 196 -4.17 16.22 13.23
CA ARG A 196 -5.08 15.17 13.72
C ARG A 196 -4.87 14.90 15.21
N HIS A 197 -3.62 14.73 15.65
CA HIS A 197 -3.31 14.46 17.05
C HIS A 197 -3.76 15.61 17.97
N LYS A 198 -3.62 16.87 17.55
CA LYS A 198 -4.14 18.04 18.28
C LYS A 198 -5.66 18.04 18.43
N LEU A 199 -6.40 17.45 17.49
CA LEU A 199 -7.85 17.29 17.60
C LEU A 199 -8.20 16.12 18.53
N GLU A 200 -7.46 15.01 18.41
CA GLU A 200 -7.70 13.78 19.16
C GLU A 200 -7.37 13.90 20.65
N ILE A 201 -6.42 14.75 21.05
CA ILE A 201 -6.02 14.91 22.46
C ILE A 201 -7.17 15.38 23.37
N ASN A 202 -8.18 16.04 22.80
CA ASN A 202 -9.36 16.51 23.51
C ASN A 202 -10.47 15.45 23.63
N SER A 203 -10.29 14.28 23.01
CA SER A 203 -11.26 13.18 23.03
C SER A 203 -10.91 12.15 24.10
N ASP A 204 -11.91 11.48 24.67
CA ASP A 204 -11.70 10.46 25.69
C ASP A 204 -10.85 9.28 25.22
N SER A 205 -10.98 8.91 23.95
CA SER A 205 -10.19 7.84 23.33
C SER A 205 -8.79 8.29 22.90
N GLY A 206 -8.55 9.58 22.75
CA GLY A 206 -7.29 10.12 22.19
C GLY A 206 -6.39 10.84 23.19
N LYS A 207 -6.91 11.22 24.38
CA LYS A 207 -6.19 11.96 25.42
C LYS A 207 -4.93 11.28 25.95
N LEU A 208 -4.85 9.95 25.85
CA LEU A 208 -3.70 9.16 26.29
C LEU A 208 -2.71 8.86 25.16
N ASN A 209 -3.06 9.16 23.91
CA ASN A 209 -2.18 8.92 22.78
C ASN A 209 -0.99 9.87 22.83
N LYS A 210 0.16 9.42 22.34
CA LYS A 210 1.39 10.22 22.26
C LYS A 210 1.91 10.22 20.83
N LEU A 211 2.41 11.37 20.40
CA LEU A 211 3.07 11.56 19.13
C LEU A 211 4.38 12.31 19.37
N THR A 212 5.49 11.71 18.94
CA THR A 212 6.80 12.34 18.94
C THR A 212 7.35 12.34 17.52
N VAL A 213 7.90 13.46 17.08
CA VAL A 213 8.41 13.69 15.73
C VAL A 213 9.81 14.28 15.82
N TRP A 214 10.77 13.69 15.10
CA TRP A 214 12.13 14.18 14.98
C TRP A 214 12.43 14.55 13.53
N GLU A 215 13.16 15.64 13.31
CA GLU A 215 13.64 16.03 11.98
C GLU A 215 14.88 15.20 11.63
N VAL A 216 14.90 14.57 10.46
CA VAL A 216 16.00 13.71 9.99
C VAL A 216 16.76 14.44 8.88
N TYR A 217 18.05 14.67 9.10
CA TYR A 217 18.91 15.39 8.15
C TYR A 217 19.52 14.45 7.10
N ASN A 218 19.97 13.27 7.53
CA ASN A 218 20.52 12.24 6.64
C ASN A 218 19.70 10.96 6.71
N LYS A 219 18.71 10.84 5.82
CA LYS A 219 17.80 9.70 5.73
C LYS A 219 18.53 8.35 5.64
N GLY A 220 19.56 8.26 4.80
CA GLY A 220 20.24 6.98 4.53
C GLY A 220 20.94 6.43 5.77
N ALA A 221 21.84 7.24 6.33
CA ALA A 221 22.60 6.87 7.52
C ALA A 221 21.70 6.71 8.77
N PHE A 222 20.64 7.53 8.89
CA PHE A 222 19.68 7.39 9.97
C PHE A 222 18.94 6.05 9.92
N MET A 223 18.41 5.67 8.74
CA MET A 223 17.67 4.41 8.59
C MET A 223 18.56 3.19 8.83
N GLU A 224 19.81 3.21 8.37
CA GLU A 224 20.78 2.14 8.61
C GLU A 224 21.02 1.91 10.11
N ASN A 225 21.21 2.99 10.87
CA ASN A 225 21.37 2.93 12.32
C ASN A 225 20.08 2.55 13.04
N GLN A 226 18.92 3.05 12.62
CA GLN A 226 17.62 2.77 13.23
C GLN A 226 17.15 1.33 12.98
N VAL A 227 17.46 0.74 11.83
CA VAL A 227 17.19 -0.68 11.55
C VAL A 227 18.11 -1.58 12.38
N SER A 228 19.37 -1.17 12.55
CA SER A 228 20.36 -1.92 13.35
C SER A 228 20.08 -1.82 14.86
N ASN A 229 19.54 -0.70 15.32
CA ASN A 229 19.18 -0.46 16.72
C ASN A 229 17.83 0.30 16.79
N PRO A 230 16.73 -0.36 17.15
CA PRO A 230 15.42 0.27 17.28
C PRO A 230 15.36 1.44 18.28
N GLU A 231 16.26 1.46 19.26
CA GLU A 231 16.37 2.52 20.27
C GLU A 231 17.34 3.63 19.83
N PHE A 232 17.83 3.62 18.59
CA PHE A 232 18.82 4.58 18.10
C PHE A 232 18.35 6.05 18.22
N VAL A 233 17.06 6.29 17.96
CA VAL A 233 16.40 7.61 18.15
C VAL A 233 16.47 8.13 19.59
N TYR A 234 16.67 7.25 20.58
CA TYR A 234 16.85 7.63 21.99
C TYR A 234 18.31 7.61 22.43
N SER A 235 19.20 7.07 21.59
CA SER A 235 20.63 6.99 21.89
C SER A 235 21.35 8.30 21.52
N SER A 236 22.53 8.50 22.12
CA SER A 236 23.27 9.76 22.20
C SER A 236 23.28 10.63 20.94
N SER A 237 23.37 11.95 21.13
CA SER A 237 23.32 12.99 20.09
C SER A 237 24.23 12.65 18.88
N THR A 238 23.63 12.54 17.70
CA THR A 238 24.33 12.42 16.42
C THR A 238 23.89 13.56 15.50
N ASP A 239 24.76 13.95 14.56
CA ASP A 239 24.43 14.98 13.56
C ASP A 239 23.47 14.46 12.46
N LEU A 240 22.92 13.25 12.60
CA LEU A 240 22.08 12.60 11.61
C LEU A 240 20.60 13.03 11.69
N TYR A 241 20.17 13.44 12.88
CA TYR A 241 18.80 13.87 13.17
C TYR A 241 18.79 14.91 14.29
N ASN A 242 17.71 15.68 14.38
CA ASN A 242 17.51 16.61 15.48
C ASN A 242 17.14 15.84 16.75
N HIS A 243 18.02 15.83 17.76
CA HIS A 243 17.74 15.20 19.05
C HIS A 243 16.55 15.85 19.77
N THR A 244 16.33 17.15 19.57
CA THR A 244 15.14 17.82 20.08
C THR A 244 13.97 17.50 19.15
N PRO A 245 12.90 16.84 19.63
CA PRO A 245 11.78 16.51 18.78
C PRO A 245 11.13 17.79 18.25
N TYR A 246 10.90 17.81 16.94
CA TYR A 246 10.13 18.84 16.25
C TYR A 246 8.72 18.99 16.83
N TYR A 247 8.13 17.87 17.26
CA TYR A 247 6.85 17.85 17.96
C TYR A 247 6.86 16.73 19.00
N SER A 248 6.36 16.99 20.20
CA SER A 248 6.12 15.95 21.21
C SER A 248 4.92 16.32 22.06
N THR A 249 4.07 15.33 22.37
CA THR A 249 2.92 15.49 23.26
C THR A 249 3.31 16.06 24.63
N ALA A 250 4.52 15.78 25.13
CA ALA A 250 5.01 16.31 26.41
C ALA A 250 5.27 17.83 26.41
N ASN A 251 5.55 18.43 25.26
CA ASN A 251 5.86 19.86 25.13
C ASN A 251 4.62 20.76 24.99
N SER A 252 3.41 20.21 25.06
CA SER A 252 2.16 20.98 24.95
C SER A 252 1.74 21.71 26.23
N ILE A 253 2.54 21.63 27.32
CA ILE A 253 2.28 22.37 28.58
C ILE A 253 2.99 23.74 28.62
N GLN A 254 3.83 24.09 27.65
CA GLN A 254 4.39 25.45 27.57
C GLN A 254 3.68 26.27 26.50
N ASN A 255 2.51 26.80 26.87
CA ASN A 255 2.00 28.13 26.50
C ASN A 255 0.53 28.21 26.95
N LEU A 256 0.35 28.49 28.24
CA LEU A 256 -0.86 29.07 28.83
C LEU A 256 -0.41 30.31 29.62
#